data_AF-A0A7K3UMW2-F1
#
_entry.id   AF-A0A7K3UMW2-F1
#
_cell.length_a   1.000
_cell.length_b   1.000
_cell.length_c   1.000
_cell.angle_alpha   90.00
_cell.angle_beta   90.00
_cell.angle_gamma   90.00
#
_symmetry.space_group_name_H-M   'P 1'
#
loop_
_entity.id
_entity.type
_entity.pdbx_description
1 polymer ?
#
loop_
_entity_poly.entity_id
_entity_poly.type
_entity_poly.pdbx_seq_one_letter_code
_entity_poly.pdbx_strand_id
1 'polypeptide(L)'
;MLAACAAAPAFAQNIAVVNGTPIPKSRADALVAQLVQQGQQDSPKLQQAVREELVNREILMQEAIREGIPSKPDVKAQVAVAQQTVVLRALIENFVKQNQPTDAEVKAKYDELVKQIGGKEYHLHHI
;
A
#
# COMPACT_ATOMS: atom_id res chain seq x y z
N MET A 1 -43.41 -20.23 7.05
CA MET A 1 -43.11 -18.84 6.67
C MET A 1 -41.64 -18.77 6.33
N LEU A 2 -41.30 -18.83 5.02
CA LEU A 2 -39.93 -18.74 4.54
C LEU A 2 -39.53 -17.25 4.51
N ALA A 3 -38.60 -16.84 5.35
CA ALA A 3 -38.03 -15.49 5.31
C ALA A 3 -37.03 -15.42 4.15
N ALA A 4 -37.40 -14.72 3.08
CA ALA A 4 -36.48 -14.38 2.00
C ALA A 4 -35.60 -13.20 2.44
N CYS A 5 -34.33 -13.45 2.72
CA CYS A 5 -33.33 -12.40 2.85
C CYS A 5 -33.06 -11.82 1.45
N ALA A 6 -33.68 -10.68 1.14
CA ALA A 6 -33.29 -9.87 0.00
C ALA A 6 -31.91 -9.25 0.29
N ALA A 7 -30.84 -9.87 -0.22
CA ALA A 7 -29.54 -9.21 -0.29
C ALA A 7 -29.65 -8.09 -1.33
N ALA A 8 -29.83 -6.85 -0.86
CA ALA A 8 -29.77 -5.69 -1.74
C ALA A 8 -28.40 -5.63 -2.43
N PRO A 9 -28.34 -5.39 -3.75
CA PRO A 9 -27.06 -5.24 -4.43
C PRO A 9 -26.31 -4.06 -3.80
N ALA A 10 -25.13 -4.32 -3.25
CA ALA A 10 -24.24 -3.27 -2.80
C ALA A 10 -23.88 -2.41 -4.03
N PHE A 11 -24.52 -1.24 -4.16
CA PHE A 11 -24.21 -0.31 -5.22
C PHE A 11 -22.75 0.11 -5.08
N ALA A 12 -21.90 -0.33 -6.00
CA ALA A 12 -20.56 0.18 -6.12
C ALA A 12 -20.66 1.69 -6.43
N GLN A 13 -20.37 2.53 -5.43
CA GLN A 13 -20.38 3.97 -5.61
C GLN A 13 -19.19 4.35 -6.49
N ASN A 14 -19.46 4.99 -7.63
CA ASN A 14 -18.45 5.47 -8.56
C ASN A 14 -18.28 6.98 -8.39
N ILE A 15 -17.03 7.47 -8.45
CA ILE A 15 -16.74 8.91 -8.38
C ILE A 15 -16.78 9.58 -9.76
N ALA A 16 -16.60 8.81 -10.83
CA ALA A 16 -16.64 9.26 -12.21
C ALA A 16 -16.78 8.04 -13.16
N VAL A 17 -17.11 8.31 -14.42
CA VAL A 17 -17.05 7.33 -15.52
C VAL A 17 -16.32 7.99 -16.68
N VAL A 18 -15.26 7.35 -17.19
CA VAL A 18 -14.44 7.87 -18.30
C VAL A 18 -14.58 6.91 -19.48
N ASN A 19 -15.22 7.36 -20.56
CA ASN A 19 -15.47 6.55 -21.77
C ASN A 19 -16.10 5.17 -21.48
N GLY A 20 -17.01 5.10 -20.51
CA GLY A 20 -17.67 3.87 -20.09
C GLY A 20 -16.94 3.07 -19.01
N THR A 21 -15.70 3.43 -18.66
CA THR A 21 -14.97 2.81 -17.54
C THR A 21 -15.30 3.52 -16.23
N PRO A 22 -15.93 2.85 -15.24
CA PRO A 22 -16.21 3.44 -13.95
C PRO A 22 -14.93 3.57 -13.11
N ILE A 23 -14.81 4.67 -12.38
CA ILE A 23 -13.77 4.87 -11.36
C ILE A 23 -14.42 4.64 -9.99
N PRO A 24 -14.09 3.53 -9.30
CA PRO A 24 -14.71 3.20 -8.02
C PRO A 24 -14.30 4.17 -6.92
N LYS A 25 -15.24 4.50 -6.03
CA LYS A 25 -14.98 5.31 -4.83
C LYS A 25 -13.89 4.69 -3.95
N SER A 26 -13.82 3.37 -3.85
CA SER A 26 -12.79 2.67 -3.07
C SER A 26 -11.36 3.01 -3.50
N ARG A 27 -11.13 3.27 -4.80
CA ARG A 27 -9.82 3.69 -5.31
C ARG A 27 -9.47 5.10 -4.85
N ALA A 28 -10.45 6.01 -4.84
CA ALA A 28 -10.27 7.35 -4.32
C ALA A 28 -10.02 7.35 -2.82
N ASP A 29 -10.80 6.60 -2.07
CA ASP A 29 -10.68 6.48 -0.62
C ASP A 29 -9.31 5.92 -0.22
N ALA A 30 -8.81 4.91 -0.94
CA ALA A 30 -7.47 4.36 -0.72
C ALA A 30 -6.35 5.39 -0.98
N LEU A 31 -6.47 6.19 -2.04
CA LEU A 31 -5.47 7.22 -2.36
C LEU A 31 -5.52 8.38 -1.35
N VAL A 32 -6.71 8.81 -0.92
CA VAL A 32 -6.86 9.79 0.17
C VAL A 32 -6.22 9.25 1.44
N ALA A 33 -6.53 8.02 1.86
CA ALA A 33 -5.95 7.41 3.06
C ALA A 33 -4.42 7.36 3.00
N GLN A 34 -3.84 7.02 1.85
CA GLN A 34 -2.40 7.02 1.65
C GLN A 34 -1.79 8.43 1.80
N LEU A 35 -2.41 9.46 1.24
CA LEU A 35 -1.94 10.84 1.34
C LEU A 35 -2.06 11.38 2.77
N VAL A 36 -3.12 10.99 3.49
CA VAL A 36 -3.31 11.34 4.90
C VAL A 36 -2.24 10.69 5.77
N GLN A 37 -1.88 9.42 5.52
CA GLN A 37 -0.75 8.76 6.20
C GLN A 37 0.59 9.47 5.93
N GLN A 38 0.73 10.18 4.82
CA GLN A 38 1.89 11.01 4.49
C GLN A 38 1.82 12.43 5.06
N GLY A 39 0.80 12.75 5.87
CA GLY A 39 0.65 14.02 6.57
C GLY A 39 -0.26 15.05 5.89
N GLN A 40 -0.93 14.69 4.79
CA GLN A 40 -1.96 15.55 4.19
C GLN A 40 -3.22 15.59 5.06
N GLN A 41 -3.93 16.72 5.05
CA GLN A 41 -5.22 16.81 5.73
C GLN A 41 -6.34 16.27 4.83
N ASP A 42 -7.18 15.38 5.39
CA ASP A 42 -8.42 14.98 4.73
C ASP A 42 -9.36 16.19 4.67
N SER A 43 -9.49 16.73 3.46
CA SER A 43 -10.27 17.94 3.19
C SER A 43 -11.06 17.77 1.89
N PRO A 44 -12.19 18.50 1.72
CA PRO A 44 -12.94 18.47 0.46
C PRO A 44 -12.07 18.79 -0.76
N LYS A 45 -11.07 19.67 -0.59
CA LYS A 45 -10.10 20.03 -1.62
C LYS A 45 -9.18 18.86 -1.98
N LEU A 46 -8.64 18.15 -0.99
CA LEU A 46 -7.82 16.94 -1.24
C LEU A 46 -8.64 15.88 -1.97
N GLN A 47 -9.86 15.62 -1.50
CA GLN A 47 -10.74 14.64 -2.12
C GLN A 47 -11.08 15.01 -3.58
N GLN A 48 -11.29 16.30 -3.87
CA GLN A 48 -11.49 16.78 -5.24
C GLN A 48 -10.25 16.57 -6.11
N ALA A 49 -9.07 16.95 -5.63
CA ALA A 49 -7.82 16.76 -6.35
C ALA A 49 -7.57 15.26 -6.65
N VAL A 50 -7.85 14.37 -5.69
CA VAL A 50 -7.76 12.92 -5.90
C VAL A 50 -8.74 12.43 -6.97
N ARG A 51 -9.98 12.94 -7.00
CA ARG A 51 -10.94 12.59 -8.06
C ARG A 51 -10.43 12.99 -9.44
N GLU A 52 -9.97 14.24 -9.58
CA GLU A 52 -9.44 14.78 -10.84
C GLU A 52 -8.21 14.00 -11.31
N GLU A 53 -7.28 13.69 -10.39
CA GLU A 53 -6.11 12.87 -10.68
C GLU A 53 -6.48 11.47 -11.18
N LEU A 54 -7.45 10.81 -10.54
CA LEU A 54 -7.88 9.48 -10.96
C LEU A 54 -8.56 9.49 -12.34
N VAL A 55 -9.33 10.54 -12.66
CA VAL A 55 -9.89 10.74 -14.00
C VAL A 55 -8.77 10.92 -15.02
N ASN A 56 -7.79 11.77 -14.74
CA ASN A 56 -6.66 12.00 -15.65
C ASN A 56 -5.85 10.73 -15.89
N ARG A 57 -5.58 9.94 -14.84
CA ARG A 57 -4.91 8.64 -14.97
C ARG A 57 -5.68 7.66 -15.82
N GLU A 58 -7.01 7.61 -15.67
CA GLU A 58 -7.85 6.72 -16.48
C GLU A 58 -7.79 7.10 -17.96
N ILE A 59 -7.83 8.40 -18.29
CA ILE A 59 -7.66 8.89 -19.67
C ILE A 59 -6.31 8.43 -20.24
N LEU A 60 -5.22 8.65 -19.49
CA LEU A 60 -3.87 8.25 -19.91
C LEU A 60 -3.73 6.73 -20.03
N MET A 61 -4.38 5.96 -19.16
CA MET A 61 -4.38 4.50 -19.21
C MET A 61 -5.10 3.98 -20.45
N GLN A 62 -6.25 4.56 -20.80
CA GLN A 62 -6.97 4.21 -22.02
C GLN A 62 -6.13 4.49 -23.27
N GLU A 63 -5.41 5.62 -23.29
CA GLU A 63 -4.49 5.93 -24.36
C GLU A 63 -3.32 4.94 -24.43
N ALA A 64 -2.71 4.60 -23.30
CA ALA A 64 -1.65 3.60 -23.24
C ALA A 64 -2.11 2.22 -23.71
N ILE A 65 -3.35 1.83 -23.40
CA ILE A 65 -3.98 0.59 -23.91
C ILE A 65 -4.15 0.66 -25.42
N ARG A 66 -4.65 1.80 -25.95
CA ARG A 66 -4.82 2.02 -27.39
C ARG A 66 -3.48 1.90 -28.14
N GLU A 67 -2.40 2.37 -27.56
CA GLU A 67 -1.04 2.24 -28.11
C GLU A 67 -0.38 0.87 -27.85
N GLY A 68 -1.06 -0.04 -27.14
CA GLY A 68 -0.55 -1.38 -26.85
C GLY A 68 0.62 -1.41 -25.85
N ILE A 69 0.88 -0.32 -25.12
CA ILE A 69 1.99 -0.22 -24.15
C ILE A 69 1.96 -1.35 -23.11
N PRO A 70 0.82 -1.68 -22.46
CA PRO A 70 0.77 -2.75 -21.47
C PRO A 70 1.05 -4.15 -22.04
N SER A 71 1.00 -4.31 -23.35
CA SER A 71 1.26 -5.60 -23.99
C SER A 71 2.75 -5.87 -24.22
N LYS A 72 3.60 -4.82 -24.16
CA LYS A 72 5.05 -4.90 -24.40
C LYS A 72 5.73 -5.81 -23.36
N PRO A 73 6.66 -6.70 -23.76
CA PRO A 73 7.27 -7.69 -22.86
C PRO A 73 7.99 -7.09 -21.64
N ASP A 74 8.73 -6.00 -21.84
CA ASP A 74 9.45 -5.25 -20.80
C ASP A 74 8.48 -4.62 -19.78
N VAL A 75 7.39 -4.01 -20.26
CA VAL A 75 6.35 -3.44 -19.40
C VAL A 75 5.67 -4.54 -18.57
N LYS A 76 5.30 -5.66 -19.19
CA LYS A 76 4.71 -6.82 -18.48
C LYS A 76 5.64 -7.35 -17.38
N ALA A 77 6.93 -7.50 -17.68
CA ALA A 77 7.90 -7.97 -16.70
C ALA A 77 8.00 -7.01 -15.50
N GLN A 78 8.06 -5.70 -15.75
CA GLN A 78 8.11 -4.70 -14.69
C GLN A 78 6.84 -4.69 -13.83
N VAL A 79 5.66 -4.80 -14.45
CA VAL A 79 4.38 -4.89 -13.71
C VAL A 79 4.35 -6.13 -12.83
N ALA A 80 4.80 -7.28 -13.33
CA ALA A 80 4.84 -8.52 -12.55
C ALA A 80 5.77 -8.40 -11.32
N VAL A 81 6.96 -7.81 -11.50
CA VAL A 81 7.90 -7.56 -10.39
C VAL A 81 7.31 -6.57 -9.38
N ALA A 82 6.67 -5.49 -9.84
CA ALA A 82 6.02 -4.52 -8.97
C ALA A 82 4.88 -5.17 -8.16
N GLN A 83 4.06 -6.01 -8.79
CA GLN A 83 2.99 -6.74 -8.12
C GLN A 83 3.55 -7.66 -7.02
N GLN A 84 4.59 -8.44 -7.32
CA GLN A 84 5.24 -9.31 -6.32
C GLN A 84 5.79 -8.50 -5.15
N THR A 85 6.42 -7.36 -5.43
CA THR A 85 6.99 -6.47 -4.41
C THR A 85 5.93 -5.94 -3.45
N VAL A 86 4.77 -5.51 -3.98
CA VAL A 86 3.65 -5.02 -3.16
C VAL A 86 3.08 -6.13 -2.28
N VAL A 87 2.87 -7.33 -2.84
CA VAL A 87 2.33 -8.48 -2.10
C VAL A 87 3.29 -8.92 -0.97
N LEU A 88 4.58 -9.00 -1.25
CA LEU A 88 5.57 -9.41 -0.25
C LEU A 88 5.68 -8.40 0.91
N ARG A 89 5.66 -7.10 0.62
CA ARG A 89 5.64 -6.07 1.67
C ARG A 89 4.39 -6.20 2.55
N ALA A 90 3.22 -6.38 1.95
CA ALA A 90 1.98 -6.56 2.69
C ALA A 90 2.02 -7.81 3.59
N LEU A 91 2.64 -8.91 3.13
CA LEU A 91 2.84 -10.11 3.94
C LEU A 91 3.72 -9.85 5.15
N ILE A 92 4.86 -9.17 4.96
CA ILE A 92 5.80 -8.83 6.04
C ILE A 92 5.13 -7.91 7.07
N GLU A 93 4.44 -6.87 6.61
CA GLU A 93 3.71 -5.95 7.49
C GLU A 93 2.65 -6.67 8.32
N ASN A 94 1.90 -7.59 7.70
CA ASN A 94 0.90 -8.38 8.41
C ASN A 94 1.55 -9.32 9.44
N PHE A 95 2.66 -9.96 9.08
CA PHE A 95 3.41 -10.83 10.01
C PHE A 95 3.90 -10.04 11.23
N VAL A 96 4.51 -8.86 11.03
CA VAL A 96 5.01 -8.02 12.14
C VAL A 96 3.85 -7.56 13.04
N LYS A 97 2.71 -7.15 12.47
CA LYS A 97 1.54 -6.73 13.26
C LYS A 97 0.97 -7.85 14.12
N GLN A 98 0.98 -9.09 13.62
CA GLN A 98 0.46 -10.27 14.30
C GLN A 98 1.45 -10.87 15.30
N ASN A 99 2.75 -10.63 15.13
CA ASN A 99 3.83 -11.20 15.95
C ASN A 99 4.60 -10.08 16.66
N GLN A 100 3.88 -9.26 17.44
CA GLN A 100 4.51 -8.22 18.25
C GLN A 100 5.27 -8.87 19.41
N PRO A 101 6.56 -8.55 19.61
CA PRO A 101 7.33 -9.10 20.71
C PRO A 101 6.73 -8.64 22.04
N THR A 102 6.72 -9.54 23.02
CA THR A 102 6.34 -9.21 24.39
C THR A 102 7.40 -8.32 25.05
N ASP A 103 7.00 -7.54 26.05
CA ASP A 103 7.93 -6.72 26.84
C ASP A 103 9.09 -7.55 27.42
N ALA A 104 8.81 -8.81 27.77
CA ALA A 104 9.82 -9.75 28.27
C ALA A 104 10.86 -10.13 27.19
N GLU A 105 10.43 -10.37 25.95
CA GLU A 105 11.33 -10.66 24.82
C GLU A 105 12.16 -9.43 24.44
N VAL A 106 11.55 -8.24 24.47
CA VAL A 106 12.25 -6.98 24.25
C VAL A 106 13.31 -6.76 25.34
N LYS A 107 12.95 -6.98 26.61
CA LYS A 107 13.88 -6.86 27.74
C LYS A 107 15.01 -7.89 27.66
N ALA A 108 14.71 -9.14 27.35
CA ALA A 108 15.71 -10.19 27.21
C ALA A 108 16.71 -9.86 26.08
N LYS A 109 16.24 -9.35 24.95
CA LYS A 109 17.11 -8.91 23.84
C LYS A 109 17.94 -7.69 24.19
N TYR A 110 17.38 -6.73 24.91
CA TYR A 110 18.14 -5.59 25.43
C TYR A 110 19.26 -6.04 26.38
N ASP A 111 18.93 -6.89 27.37
CA ASP A 111 19.90 -7.38 28.36
C ASP A 111 21.01 -8.23 27.69
N GLU A 112 20.70 -8.96 26.61
CA GLU A 112 21.68 -9.67 25.76
C GLU A 112 22.63 -8.69 25.05
N LEU A 113 22.08 -7.66 24.40
CA LEU A 113 22.87 -6.65 23.68
C LEU A 113 23.78 -5.85 24.62
N VAL A 114 23.30 -5.46 25.80
CA VAL A 114 24.12 -4.76 26.81
C VAL A 114 25.33 -5.61 27.24
N LYS A 115 25.14 -6.92 27.42
CA LYS A 115 26.24 -7.84 27.75
C LYS A 115 27.27 -7.95 26.62
N GLN A 116 26.85 -7.82 25.36
CA GLN A 116 27.75 -7.86 24.19
C GLN A 116 28.47 -6.52 23.96
N ILE A 117 27.84 -5.40 24.31
CA ILE A 117 28.36 -4.04 24.10
C ILE A 117 29.24 -3.57 25.28
N GLY A 118 29.25 -4.31 26.40
CA GLY A 118 30.09 -4.08 27.56
C GLY A 118 31.61 -4.17 27.28
N GLY A 119 32.16 -3.06 26.77
CA GLY A 119 33.51 -2.53 27.03
C GLY A 119 34.70 -3.48 26.91
N LYS A 120 35.19 -3.72 25.70
CA LYS A 120 36.61 -4.02 25.48
C LYS A 120 37.25 -2.87 24.71
N GLU A 121 37.96 -2.01 25.43
CA GLU A 121 38.97 -1.14 24.82
C GLU A 121 40.18 -1.99 24.46
N TYR A 122 40.51 -2.06 23.17
CA TYR A 122 41.70 -2.75 22.70
C TYR A 122 42.82 -1.73 22.50
N HIS A 123 43.80 -1.72 23.40
CA HIS A 123 45.07 -1.04 23.15
C HIS A 123 45.96 -1.91 22.28
N LEU A 124 45.94 -1.65 20.98
CA LEU A 124 46.82 -2.31 20.01
C LEU A 124 48.21 -1.65 20.04
N HIS A 125 49.25 -2.46 20.25
CA HIS A 125 50.62 -2.10 19.89
C HIS A 125 50.97 -2.86 18.61
N HIS A 126 51.34 -2.12 17.57
CA HIS A 126 51.84 -2.66 16.31
C HIS A 126 53.38 -2.65 16.34
N ILE A 127 54.00 -3.66 15.72
CA ILE A 127 55.45 -3.82 15.53
C ILE A 127 55.80 -3.40 14.12
#